data_AF-A0A7Z7IZF5-F1
#
_entry.id   AF-A0A7Z7IZF5-F1
#
_cell.length_a   1.000
_cell.length_b   1.000
_cell.length_c   1.000
_cell.angle_alpha   90.00
_cell.angle_beta   90.00
_cell.angle_gamma   90.00
#
_symmetry.space_group_name_H-M   'P 1'
#
loop_
_entity.id
_entity.type
_entity.pdbx_description
1 polymer ?
#
loop_
_entity_poly.entity_id
_entity_poly.type
_entity_poly.pdbx_seq_one_letter_code
_entity_poly.pdbx_strand_id
1 'polypeptide(L)'
;MNERAARKGDKRRERNSGRSSSPYAPVLPHVRTYLWEMACPAYQSMDAISRQLLTELRSLYRPSSGNEVFLSVREAMIRMGLSQRPVQNAFKALLERGWIEKVGEASFRQKAGERRAQTFLLTNIGPSGTETGAKKTYMRWQPSTDPYGTECQKKPVAAEATDR
;
A
#
# COMPACT_ATOMS: atom_id res chain seq x y z
N MET A 1 15.62 30.09 43.82
CA MET A 1 15.12 28.86 43.16
C MET A 1 16.20 27.79 43.27
N ASN A 2 15.95 26.70 43.99
CA ASN A 2 16.98 25.70 44.29
C ASN A 2 17.24 24.77 43.10
N GLU A 3 18.52 24.52 42.79
CA GLU A 3 19.02 23.60 41.75
C GLU A 3 18.33 22.22 41.74
N ARG A 4 17.91 21.72 42.92
CA ARG A 4 17.16 20.47 43.04
C ARG A 4 15.79 20.50 42.34
N ALA A 5 15.12 21.65 42.31
CA ALA A 5 13.83 21.80 41.64
C ALA A 5 14.00 21.87 40.11
N ALA A 6 15.08 22.50 39.62
CA ALA A 6 15.42 22.54 38.21
C ALA A 6 15.72 21.14 37.65
N ARG A 7 16.52 20.33 38.36
CA ARG A 7 16.80 18.92 37.99
C ARG A 7 15.56 18.02 37.95
N LYS A 8 14.53 18.30 38.77
CA LYS A 8 13.26 17.55 38.76
C LYS A 8 12.38 17.92 37.56
N GLY A 9 12.49 19.14 37.06
CA GLY A 9 11.83 19.60 35.83
C GLY A 9 12.44 19.01 34.56
N ASP A 10 13.77 18.95 34.48
CA ASP A 10 14.47 18.42 33.30
C ASP A 10 14.24 16.92 33.07
N LYS A 11 14.23 16.11 34.13
CA LYS A 11 13.88 14.68 34.02
C LYS A 11 12.44 14.43 33.52
N ARG A 12 11.54 15.41 33.70
CA ARG A 12 10.15 15.32 33.23
C ARG A 12 10.03 15.70 31.75
N ARG A 13 11.00 16.44 31.19
CA ARG A 13 11.00 16.91 29.79
C ARG A 13 11.55 15.88 28.79
N GLU A 14 12.34 14.91 29.22
CA GLU A 14 12.88 13.86 28.34
C GLU A 14 11.86 12.78 27.93
N ARG A 15 10.64 12.77 28.49
CA ARG A 15 9.60 11.78 28.14
C ARG A 15 8.38 12.37 27.43
N ASN A 16 8.60 13.43 26.64
CA ASN A 16 7.56 14.01 25.78
C ASN A 16 7.62 13.56 24.31
N SER A 17 8.47 12.59 23.95
CA SER A 17 8.16 11.79 22.77
C SER A 17 7.07 10.80 23.16
N GLY A 18 5.82 11.07 22.78
CA GLY A 18 4.65 10.21 23.01
C GLY A 18 4.70 8.84 22.31
N ARG A 19 5.88 8.27 22.08
CA ARG A 19 6.05 6.85 21.82
C ARG A 19 5.92 6.15 23.15
N SER A 20 4.77 5.53 23.37
CA SER A 20 4.61 4.54 24.43
C SER A 20 5.75 3.54 24.32
N SER A 21 6.69 3.60 25.25
CA SER A 21 7.58 2.49 25.55
C SER A 21 6.71 1.42 26.17
N SER A 22 5.98 0.66 25.35
CA SER A 22 5.35 -0.56 25.84
C SER A 22 6.47 -1.45 26.40
N PRO A 23 6.41 -1.85 27.67
CA PRO A 23 7.47 -2.64 28.31
C PRO A 23 7.44 -4.12 27.88
N TYR A 24 6.49 -4.51 27.03
CA TYR A 24 6.58 -5.74 26.26
C TYR A 24 7.52 -5.47 25.09
N ALA A 25 8.72 -6.06 25.09
CA ALA A 25 9.48 -6.27 23.86
C ALA A 25 8.97 -7.58 23.23
N PRO A 26 8.05 -7.58 22.25
CA PRO A 26 7.36 -8.78 21.83
C PRO A 26 7.70 -9.04 20.37
N VAL A 27 8.88 -9.61 20.09
CA VAL A 27 9.34 -9.89 18.72
C VAL A 27 9.57 -8.59 17.91
N LEU A 28 10.59 -8.58 17.04
CA LEU A 28 10.70 -7.48 16.06
C LEU A 28 9.45 -7.48 15.18
N PRO A 29 8.97 -6.30 14.72
CA PRO A 29 7.83 -6.25 13.82
C PRO A 29 8.11 -7.09 12.58
N HIS A 30 7.24 -8.06 12.32
CA HIS A 30 7.34 -8.95 11.18
C HIS A 30 6.15 -8.77 10.24
N VAL A 31 6.40 -8.98 8.95
CA VAL A 31 5.35 -9.06 7.94
C VAL A 31 5.01 -10.53 7.72
N ARG A 32 3.72 -10.87 7.71
CA ARG A 32 3.26 -12.21 7.36
C ARG A 32 2.68 -12.23 5.95
N THR A 33 3.02 -13.28 5.23
CA THR A 33 2.34 -13.68 4.00
C THR A 33 1.93 -15.13 4.20
N TYR A 34 0.64 -15.40 4.12
CA TYR A 34 0.14 -16.75 4.37
C TYR A 34 0.28 -17.61 3.12
N LEU A 35 0.47 -18.91 3.30
CA LEU A 35 0.60 -19.85 2.18
C LEU A 35 -0.62 -19.82 1.25
N TRP A 36 -1.83 -19.69 1.82
CA TRP A 36 -3.07 -19.58 1.04
C TRP A 36 -3.15 -18.28 0.24
N GLU A 37 -2.55 -17.18 0.72
CA GLU A 37 -2.44 -15.94 -0.06
C GLU A 37 -1.51 -16.16 -1.26
N MET A 38 -0.40 -16.88 -1.05
CA MET A 38 0.57 -17.19 -2.13
C MET A 38 0.01 -18.14 -3.18
N ALA A 39 -0.92 -19.02 -2.79
CA ALA A 39 -1.60 -19.96 -3.68
C ALA A 39 -2.69 -19.29 -4.55
N CYS A 40 -3.09 -18.06 -4.23
CA CYS A 40 -4.12 -17.34 -4.99
C CYS A 40 -3.63 -16.99 -6.41
N PRO A 41 -4.48 -17.11 -7.45
CA PRO A 41 -4.13 -16.70 -8.82
C PRO A 41 -3.66 -15.24 -8.91
N ALA A 42 -4.24 -14.36 -8.09
CA ALA A 42 -3.84 -12.96 -8.02
C ALA A 42 -2.41 -12.77 -7.51
N TYR A 43 -1.92 -13.64 -6.62
CA TYR A 43 -0.53 -13.58 -6.15
C TYR A 43 0.43 -14.16 -7.18
N GLN A 44 0.06 -15.29 -7.77
CA GLN A 44 0.88 -16.00 -8.74
C GLN A 44 1.10 -15.17 -10.02
N SER A 45 0.09 -14.42 -10.45
CA SER A 45 0.17 -13.57 -11.65
C SER A 45 1.00 -12.29 -11.48
N MET A 46 1.46 -11.96 -10.26
CA MET A 46 2.30 -10.79 -10.00
C MET A 46 3.78 -11.05 -10.31
N ASP A 47 4.46 -10.01 -10.80
CA ASP A 47 5.90 -9.96 -10.90
C ASP A 47 6.57 -9.80 -9.52
N ALA A 48 7.88 -10.04 -9.46
CA ALA A 48 8.64 -9.96 -8.21
C ALA A 48 8.58 -8.57 -7.57
N ILE A 49 8.53 -7.51 -8.39
CA ILE A 49 8.48 -6.12 -7.89
C ILE A 49 7.13 -5.83 -7.22
N SER A 50 6.02 -6.26 -7.81
CA SER A 50 4.70 -6.12 -7.17
C SER A 50 4.62 -6.88 -5.84
N ARG A 51 5.21 -8.07 -5.76
CA ARG A 51 5.28 -8.85 -4.51
C ARG A 51 6.13 -8.15 -3.45
N GLN A 52 7.26 -7.56 -3.84
CA GLN A 52 8.08 -6.74 -2.93
C GLN A 52 7.30 -5.52 -2.45
N LEU A 53 6.63 -4.79 -3.34
CA LEU A 53 5.83 -3.62 -2.99
C LEU A 53 4.69 -3.97 -2.02
N LEU A 54 4.02 -5.11 -2.21
CA LEU A 54 3.02 -5.60 -1.27
C LEU A 54 3.62 -5.84 0.13
N THR A 55 4.82 -6.40 0.20
CA THR A 55 5.55 -6.62 1.45
C THR A 55 5.91 -5.31 2.14
N GLU A 56 6.35 -4.30 1.37
CA GLU A 56 6.63 -2.94 1.89
C GLU A 56 5.37 -2.23 2.39
N LEU A 57 4.23 -2.38 1.70
CA LEU A 57 2.96 -1.84 2.16
C LEU A 57 2.52 -2.49 3.47
N ARG A 58 2.74 -3.80 3.62
CA ARG A 58 2.48 -4.52 4.87
C ARG A 58 3.47 -4.16 5.98
N SER A 59 4.71 -3.79 5.67
CA SER A 59 5.70 -3.35 6.67
C SER A 59 5.35 -1.99 7.28
N LEU A 60 4.65 -1.15 6.50
CA LEU A 60 4.13 0.15 6.93
C LEU A 60 2.86 0.08 7.78
N TYR A 61 2.17 -1.04 7.71
CA TYR A 61 0.91 -1.23 8.38
C TYR A 61 1.03 -1.06 9.89
N ARG A 62 0.10 -0.30 10.48
CA ARG A 62 -0.03 -0.16 11.93
C ARG A 62 -1.47 -0.46 12.32
N PRO A 63 -1.72 -1.30 13.34
CA PRO A 63 -3.07 -1.57 13.82
C PRO A 63 -3.87 -0.33 14.22
N SER A 64 -3.17 0.72 14.68
CA SER A 64 -3.78 1.99 15.07
C SER A 64 -4.36 2.81 13.91
N SER A 65 -3.94 2.55 12.66
CA SER A 65 -4.47 3.23 11.46
C SER A 65 -5.54 2.42 10.73
N GLY A 66 -6.10 1.39 11.39
CA GLY A 66 -7.17 0.56 10.81
C GLY A 66 -6.63 -0.38 9.74
N ASN A 67 -7.00 -0.18 8.48
CA ASN A 67 -6.47 -0.86 7.28
C ASN A 67 -5.87 0.11 6.25
N GLU A 68 -5.65 1.36 6.64
CA GLU A 68 -5.07 2.39 5.78
C GLU A 68 -3.54 2.42 5.89
N VAL A 69 -2.90 2.54 4.72
CA VAL A 69 -1.46 2.67 4.55
C VAL A 69 -1.16 3.82 3.61
N PHE A 70 -0.17 4.62 3.99
CA PHE A 70 0.29 5.75 3.22
C PHE A 70 1.65 5.43 2.59
N LEU A 71 1.74 5.51 1.26
CA LEU A 71 2.99 5.31 0.54
C LEU A 71 3.00 6.11 -0.76
N SER A 72 3.93 7.04 -0.91
CA SER A 72 4.10 7.74 -2.19
C SER A 72 4.97 6.93 -3.15
N VAL A 73 4.86 7.19 -4.46
CA VAL A 73 5.72 6.55 -5.48
C VAL A 73 7.21 6.83 -5.21
N ARG A 74 7.55 8.07 -4.81
CA ARG A 74 8.94 8.45 -4.51
C ARG A 74 9.48 7.71 -3.30
N GLU A 75 8.68 7.59 -2.24
CA GLU A 75 9.06 6.84 -1.05
C GLU A 75 9.23 5.35 -1.37
N ALA A 76 8.34 4.78 -2.17
CA ALA A 76 8.44 3.41 -2.64
C ALA A 76 9.70 3.16 -3.49
N MET A 77 10.09 4.11 -4.37
CA MET A 77 11.35 4.06 -5.12
C MET A 77 12.57 4.00 -4.19
N ILE A 78 12.60 4.85 -3.15
CA ILE A 78 13.71 4.91 -2.19
C ILE A 78 13.82 3.58 -1.43
N ARG A 79 12.69 3.03 -0.98
CA ARG A 79 12.66 1.79 -0.19
C ARG A 79 13.08 0.56 -0.97
N MET A 80 12.62 0.45 -2.21
CA MET A 80 12.93 -0.71 -3.05
C MET A 80 14.21 -0.54 -3.86
N GLY A 81 14.80 0.67 -3.89
CA GLY A 81 15.99 0.97 -4.71
C GLY A 81 15.70 0.89 -6.22
N LEU A 82 14.48 1.21 -6.64
CA LEU A 82 14.02 1.06 -8.03
C LEU A 82 13.72 2.41 -8.70
N SER A 83 13.79 2.41 -10.04
CA SER A 83 13.36 3.56 -10.84
C SER A 83 11.83 3.71 -10.83
N GLN A 84 11.34 4.88 -11.26
CA GLN A 84 9.93 5.25 -11.12
C GLN A 84 8.97 4.31 -11.86
N ARG A 85 9.31 3.91 -13.09
CA ARG A 85 8.40 3.16 -13.97
C ARG A 85 8.06 1.75 -13.43
N PRO A 86 9.03 0.93 -12.99
CA PRO A 86 8.74 -0.33 -12.30
C PRO A 86 7.82 -0.17 -11.08
N VAL A 87 8.07 0.86 -10.27
CA VAL A 87 7.24 1.13 -9.08
C VAL A 87 5.81 1.49 -9.44
N GLN A 88 5.63 2.35 -10.46
CA GLN A 88 4.29 2.70 -10.94
C GLN A 88 3.54 1.49 -11.51
N ASN A 89 4.24 0.63 -12.27
CA ASN A 89 3.67 -0.61 -12.78
C ASN A 89 3.25 -1.55 -11.65
N ALA A 90 4.07 -1.66 -10.60
CA ALA A 90 3.76 -2.46 -9.42
C ALA A 90 2.52 -1.95 -8.68
N PHE A 91 2.38 -0.63 -8.50
CA PHE A 91 1.15 -0.05 -7.94
C PHE A 91 -0.07 -0.36 -8.82
N LYS A 92 0.04 -0.25 -10.14
CA LYS A 92 -1.05 -0.59 -11.08
C LYS A 92 -1.44 -2.06 -10.92
N ALA A 93 -0.46 -2.96 -10.90
CA ALA A 93 -0.68 -4.39 -10.80
C ALA A 93 -1.39 -4.79 -9.50
N LEU A 94 -1.03 -4.17 -8.36
CA LEU A 94 -1.68 -4.41 -7.07
C LEU A 94 -3.12 -3.88 -7.01
N LEU A 95 -3.38 -2.74 -7.64
CA LEU A 95 -4.74 -2.17 -7.73
C LEU A 95 -5.64 -3.05 -8.60
N GLU A 96 -5.15 -3.43 -9.78
CA GLU A 96 -5.87 -4.27 -10.74
C GLU A 96 -6.25 -5.63 -10.16
N ARG A 97 -5.33 -6.22 -9.38
CA ARG A 97 -5.55 -7.52 -8.72
C ARG A 97 -6.36 -7.40 -7.42
N GLY A 98 -6.68 -6.20 -6.96
CA GLY A 98 -7.47 -5.99 -5.74
C GLY A 98 -6.74 -6.29 -4.44
N TRP A 99 -5.40 -6.23 -4.43
CA TRP A 99 -4.60 -6.29 -3.19
C TRP A 99 -4.68 -4.97 -2.40
N ILE A 100 -4.79 -3.87 -3.13
CA ILE A 100 -4.95 -2.53 -2.56
C ILE A 100 -6.10 -1.79 -3.23
N GLU A 101 -6.73 -0.89 -2.49
CA GLU A 101 -7.73 0.05 -3.01
C GLU A 101 -7.30 1.47 -2.68
N LYS A 102 -7.50 2.43 -3.58
CA LYS A 102 -7.24 3.85 -3.28
C LYS A 102 -8.39 4.39 -2.42
N VAL A 103 -8.06 4.93 -1.25
CA VAL A 103 -8.97 5.86 -0.57
C VAL A 103 -8.87 7.17 -1.34
N GLY A 104 -10.01 7.84 -1.59
CA GLY A 104 -10.11 9.04 -2.44
C GLY A 104 -9.06 10.12 -2.20
N GLU A 105 -8.93 11.06 -3.14
CA GLU A 105 -7.92 12.13 -3.09
C GLU A 105 -7.81 12.75 -1.69
N ALA A 106 -6.57 12.77 -1.17
CA ALA A 106 -6.22 13.29 0.13
C ALA A 106 -7.09 14.49 0.52
N SER A 107 -7.89 14.31 1.56
CA SER A 107 -8.87 15.29 2.04
C SER A 107 -8.19 16.61 2.41
N PHE A 108 -8.21 17.57 1.48
CA PHE A 108 -8.17 19.04 1.51
C PHE A 108 -7.35 19.82 2.58
N ARG A 109 -6.69 19.21 3.55
CA ARG A 109 -5.96 19.87 4.66
C ARG A 109 -4.43 19.80 4.57
N GLN A 110 -3.88 19.53 3.39
CA GLN A 110 -2.43 19.59 3.17
C GLN A 110 -2.10 20.62 2.08
N LYS A 111 -1.19 21.54 2.40
CA LYS A 111 -0.80 22.67 1.55
C LYS A 111 -0.49 22.20 0.12
N ALA A 112 -1.04 22.92 -0.85
CA ALA A 112 -1.12 22.58 -2.28
C ALA A 112 0.22 22.49 -3.06
N GLY A 113 1.37 22.34 -2.39
CA GLY A 113 2.70 22.32 -3.00
C GLY A 113 3.43 20.98 -2.93
N GLU A 114 3.02 20.05 -2.06
CA GLU A 114 3.70 18.77 -1.89
C GLU A 114 3.05 17.68 -2.76
N ARG A 115 3.87 17.04 -3.60
CA ARG A 115 3.47 15.92 -4.48
C ARG A 115 2.60 14.93 -3.70
N ARG A 116 1.33 14.88 -4.07
CA ARG A 116 0.24 14.16 -3.39
C ARG A 116 0.63 12.72 -3.15
N ALA A 117 0.82 12.38 -1.89
CA ALA A 117 0.96 11.00 -1.48
C ALA A 117 -0.43 10.36 -1.40
N GLN A 118 -0.51 9.08 -1.80
CA GLN A 118 -1.76 8.36 -1.93
C GLN A 118 -1.96 7.47 -0.69
N THR A 119 -3.20 7.45 -0.20
CA THR A 119 -3.63 6.54 0.85
C THR A 119 -4.25 5.31 0.21
N PHE A 120 -3.80 4.13 0.65
CA PHE A 120 -4.25 2.83 0.15
C PHE A 120 -4.88 2.03 1.30
N LEU A 121 -5.96 1.32 1.01
CA LEU A 121 -6.51 0.29 1.89
C LEU A 121 -5.88 -1.04 1.55
N LEU A 122 -5.40 -1.74 2.57
CA LEU A 122 -5.02 -3.14 2.47
C LEU A 122 -6.28 -4.00 2.53
N THR A 123 -6.59 -4.74 1.45
CA THR A 123 -7.83 -5.52 1.37
C THR A 123 -7.77 -6.84 2.15
N ASN A 124 -6.58 -7.28 2.56
CA ASN A 124 -6.37 -8.45 3.40
C ASN A 124 -6.63 -8.19 4.90
N ILE A 125 -6.70 -6.92 5.32
CA ILE A 125 -6.92 -6.52 6.70
C ILE A 125 -8.27 -5.83 6.81
N GLY A 126 -9.05 -6.21 7.82
CA GLY A 126 -10.33 -5.57 8.12
C GLY A 126 -10.15 -4.20 8.79
N PRO A 127 -11.22 -3.37 8.87
CA PRO A 127 -11.14 -2.01 9.39
C PRO A 127 -10.62 -1.89 10.83
N SER A 128 -10.87 -2.92 11.66
CA SER A 128 -10.43 -3.02 13.05
C SER A 128 -9.00 -3.57 13.21
N GLY A 129 -8.28 -3.81 12.11
CA GLY A 129 -6.96 -4.44 12.12
C GLY A 129 -6.97 -5.96 12.32
N THR A 130 -8.15 -6.56 12.37
CA THR A 130 -8.37 -8.02 12.37
C THR A 130 -8.82 -8.49 10.98
N GLU A 131 -8.79 -9.80 10.71
CA GLU A 131 -9.33 -10.34 9.45
C GLU A 131 -10.85 -10.18 9.29
N THR A 132 -11.57 -9.95 10.40
CA THR A 132 -13.01 -9.72 10.40
C THR A 132 -13.37 -8.51 9.55
N GLY A 133 -14.20 -8.71 8.52
CA GLY A 133 -14.62 -7.66 7.60
C GLY A 133 -13.58 -7.27 6.54
N ALA A 134 -12.47 -8.00 6.41
CA ALA A 134 -11.54 -7.83 5.30
C ALA A 134 -12.23 -8.14 3.97
N LYS A 135 -12.10 -7.25 2.97
CA LYS A 135 -12.74 -7.43 1.66
C LYS A 135 -12.18 -8.63 0.90
N LYS A 136 -10.87 -8.90 1.04
CA LYS A 136 -10.13 -9.96 0.35
C LYS A 136 -10.43 -10.02 -1.16
N THR A 137 -10.53 -8.85 -1.81
CA THR A 137 -10.94 -8.70 -3.23
C THR A 137 -10.07 -9.53 -4.17
N TYR A 138 -8.76 -9.62 -3.87
CA TYR A 138 -7.81 -10.45 -4.60
C TYR A 138 -8.18 -11.95 -4.67
N MET A 139 -8.92 -12.49 -3.70
CA MET A 139 -9.33 -13.90 -3.73
C MET A 139 -10.36 -14.18 -4.83
N ARG A 140 -11.11 -13.17 -5.27
CA ARG A 140 -12.10 -13.28 -6.35
C ARG A 140 -11.50 -12.99 -7.72
N TRP A 141 -10.29 -12.44 -7.77
CA TRP A 141 -9.62 -12.10 -9.02
C TRP A 141 -9.22 -13.38 -9.75
N GLN A 142 -9.52 -13.43 -11.04
CA GLN A 142 -9.08 -14.49 -11.95
C GLN A 142 -8.31 -13.86 -13.11
N PRO A 143 -7.26 -14.54 -13.62
CA PRO A 143 -6.60 -14.09 -14.84
C PRO A 143 -7.62 -14.08 -15.97
N SER A 144 -7.59 -13.04 -16.81
CA SER A 144 -8.40 -13.02 -18.02
C SER A 144 -8.10 -14.27 -18.84
N THR A 145 -9.14 -15.03 -19.18
CA THR A 145 -9.03 -16.26 -19.99
C THR A 145 -8.55 -15.97 -21.41
N ASP A 146 -8.52 -14.71 -21.83
CA ASP A 146 -8.06 -14.30 -23.14
C ASP A 146 -6.59 -13.83 -23.11
N PRO A 147 -5.63 -14.63 -23.65
CA PRO A 147 -4.22 -14.26 -23.71
C PRO A 147 -3.93 -13.07 -24.64
N TYR A 148 -4.93 -12.57 -25.38
CA TYR A 148 -4.86 -11.36 -26.22
C TYR A 148 -5.87 -10.28 -25.80
N GLY A 149 -6.18 -10.20 -24.50
CA GLY A 149 -7.16 -9.24 -23.95
C GLY A 149 -7.01 -7.81 -24.48
N THR A 150 -8.00 -7.38 -25.26
CA THR A 150 -8.50 -5.99 -25.47
C THR A 150 -7.53 -4.86 -25.86
N GLU A 151 -6.22 -5.09 -26.02
CA GLU A 151 -5.24 -4.03 -26.35
C GLU A 151 -4.96 -3.87 -27.86
N CYS A 152 -5.46 -4.77 -28.72
CA CYS A 152 -5.27 -4.70 -30.19
C CYS A 152 -6.56 -4.40 -30.98
N GLN A 153 -7.53 -3.73 -30.37
CA GLN A 153 -8.55 -3.00 -31.13
C GLN A 153 -8.31 -1.49 -31.05
N LYS A 154 -7.14 -1.03 -31.55
CA LYS A 154 -7.23 0.09 -32.48
C LYS A 154 -8.11 -0.45 -33.60
N LYS A 155 -9.38 -0.05 -33.68
CA LYS A 155 -10.13 -0.21 -34.93
C LYS A 155 -9.22 0.37 -36.03
N PRO A 156 -8.73 -0.39 -37.00
CA PRO A 156 -8.54 0.25 -38.29
C PRO A 156 -9.97 0.59 -38.71
N VAL A 157 -10.32 1.87 -38.66
CA VAL A 157 -11.38 2.34 -39.55
C VAL A 157 -10.79 2.18 -40.95
N ALA A 158 -10.90 0.96 -41.48
CA ALA A 158 -10.65 0.69 -42.87
C ALA A 158 -11.78 1.37 -43.64
N ALA A 159 -11.37 2.17 -44.63
CA ALA A 159 -12.24 2.86 -45.55
C ALA A 159 -13.19 1.87 -46.24
N GLU A 160 -14.50 2.04 -46.03
CA GLU A 160 -15.46 1.59 -47.03
C GLU A 160 -15.44 2.60 -48.16
N ALA A 161 -14.60 2.28 -49.16
CA ALA A 161 -14.86 2.65 -50.52
C ALA A 161 -16.17 1.99 -50.95
N THR A 162 -17.22 2.79 -51.09
CA THR A 162 -18.32 2.49 -52.01
C THR A 162 -18.32 3.57 -53.08
N ASP A 163 -17.71 3.20 -54.20
CA ASP A 163 -17.99 3.77 -55.51
C ASP A 163 -19.17 2.99 -56.09
N ARG A 164 -20.29 3.69 -56.33
CA ARG A 164 -21.33 3.44 -57.35
C ARG A 164 -22.41 4.51 -57.31
#